data_AF-A0A830H9R5-F1
#
_entry.id   AF-A0A830H9R5-F1
#
_cell.length_a   1.000
_cell.length_b   1.000
_cell.length_c   1.000
_cell.angle_alpha   90.00
_cell.angle_beta   90.00
_cell.angle_gamma   90.00
#
_symmetry.space_group_name_H-M   'P 1'
#
loop_
_entity.id
_entity.type
_entity.pdbx_description
1 polymer ?
#
loop_
_entity_poly.entity_id
_entity_poly.type
_entity_poly.pdbx_seq_one_letter_code
_entity_poly.pdbx_strand_id
1 'polypeptide(L)'
;MGPGDPHPNWHARMGGLQMRAVGWRAWSDGNEGFLYWGANCYRCPDPPASPVVLRDGLPPGDGVLVYPGDVYGRPEITMLTSVRLERALAGLADAAWLEAHAALHGRDSARQMIHKFLYRAPNAYAKACVAVDAFRDACWSTL
;
A
#
# COMPACT_ATOMS: atom_id res chain seq x y z
N MET A 1 2.29 -0.04 -17.97
CA MET A 1 2.51 0.96 -16.91
C MET A 1 1.27 0.99 -16.03
N GLY A 2 1.41 0.94 -14.71
CA GLY A 2 0.27 1.04 -13.80
C GLY A 2 -0.36 2.44 -13.82
N PRO A 3 -1.59 2.61 -13.34
CA PRO A 3 -2.26 3.90 -13.33
C PRO A 3 -1.58 4.87 -12.35
N GLY A 4 -1.47 6.14 -12.77
CA GLY A 4 -0.99 7.26 -11.94
C GLY A 4 -2.14 8.01 -11.27
N ASP A 5 -1.84 9.16 -10.65
CA ASP A 5 -2.85 10.05 -10.08
C ASP A 5 -3.97 10.35 -11.10
N PRO A 6 -5.26 10.31 -10.73
CA PRO A 6 -5.83 10.25 -9.37
C PRO A 6 -5.86 8.84 -8.73
N HIS A 7 -5.44 7.82 -9.44
CA HIS A 7 -5.59 6.42 -9.03
C HIS A 7 -4.50 5.97 -8.06
N PRO A 8 -4.83 5.07 -7.11
CA PRO A 8 -3.87 4.55 -6.15
C PRO A 8 -2.90 3.58 -6.81
N ASN A 9 -1.61 3.71 -6.44
CA ASN A 9 -0.53 2.81 -6.80
C ASN A 9 0.63 2.97 -5.79
N TRP A 10 1.75 2.29 -6.02
CA TRP A 10 2.94 2.29 -5.13
C TRP A 10 4.15 3.03 -5.72
N HIS A 11 3.91 4.03 -6.56
CA HIS A 11 4.97 4.85 -7.15
C HIS A 11 5.58 5.82 -6.13
N ALA A 12 6.83 6.22 -6.33
CA ALA A 12 7.63 7.01 -5.38
C ALA A 12 7.04 8.39 -5.05
N ARG A 13 6.27 8.97 -5.97
CA ARG A 13 5.68 10.32 -5.80
C ARG A 13 4.27 10.29 -5.18
N MET A 14 3.76 9.12 -4.84
CA MET A 14 2.40 8.98 -4.31
C MET A 14 2.35 9.16 -2.79
N GLY A 15 1.21 9.63 -2.31
CA GLY A 15 0.96 9.79 -0.88
C GLY A 15 0.71 8.46 -0.16
N GLY A 16 0.98 8.41 1.15
CA GLY A 16 0.83 7.17 1.92
C GLY A 16 -0.58 6.57 1.91
N LEU A 17 -1.63 7.41 1.87
CA LEU A 17 -3.01 6.92 1.76
C LEU A 17 -3.35 6.43 0.35
N GLN A 18 -2.70 6.97 -0.70
CA GLN A 18 -2.83 6.40 -2.05
C GLN A 18 -2.28 4.98 -2.09
N MET A 19 -1.19 4.70 -1.36
CA MET A 19 -0.61 3.36 -1.29
C MET A 19 -1.50 2.38 -0.55
N ARG A 20 -2.13 2.80 0.56
CA ARG A 20 -3.10 1.98 1.31
C ARG A 20 -4.34 1.65 0.48
N ALA A 21 -4.81 2.62 -0.30
CA ALA A 21 -6.01 2.48 -1.14
C ALA A 21 -5.90 1.37 -2.19
N VAL A 22 -4.70 0.89 -2.52
CA VAL A 22 -4.52 -0.32 -3.34
C VAL A 22 -5.11 -1.54 -2.63
N GLY A 23 -4.84 -1.71 -1.33
CA GLY A 23 -5.41 -2.78 -0.52
C GLY A 23 -6.91 -2.63 -0.31
N TRP A 24 -7.38 -1.40 -0.07
CA TRP A 24 -8.81 -1.10 0.07
C TRP A 24 -9.59 -1.43 -1.21
N ARG A 25 -9.05 -1.08 -2.38
CA ARG A 25 -9.61 -1.47 -3.68
C ARG A 25 -9.67 -2.99 -3.81
N ALA A 26 -8.54 -3.67 -3.60
CA ALA A 26 -8.47 -5.12 -3.73
C ALA A 26 -9.56 -5.81 -2.90
N TRP A 27 -9.72 -5.41 -1.64
CA TRP A 27 -10.76 -5.90 -0.76
C TRP A 27 -12.18 -5.50 -1.22
N SER A 28 -12.40 -4.25 -1.61
CA SER A 28 -13.72 -3.76 -2.05
C SER A 28 -14.22 -4.51 -3.29
N ASP A 29 -13.31 -4.91 -4.17
CA ASP A 29 -13.60 -5.66 -5.39
C ASP A 29 -13.77 -7.18 -5.13
N GLY A 30 -13.60 -7.63 -3.88
CA GLY A 30 -13.76 -9.03 -3.48
C GLY A 30 -12.53 -9.90 -3.74
N ASN A 31 -11.35 -9.30 -3.93
CA ASN A 31 -10.11 -10.06 -4.11
C ASN A 31 -9.52 -10.49 -2.76
N GLU A 32 -8.86 -11.65 -2.74
CA GLU A 32 -8.18 -12.19 -1.57
C GLU A 32 -6.83 -11.52 -1.27
N GLY A 33 -6.31 -10.73 -2.22
CA GLY A 33 -5.02 -10.08 -2.07
C GLY A 33 -4.65 -9.19 -3.25
N PHE A 34 -3.38 -8.82 -3.31
CA PHE A 34 -2.83 -7.97 -4.36
C PHE A 34 -1.44 -8.47 -4.79
N LEU A 35 -1.25 -8.64 -6.10
CA LEU A 35 0.03 -9.02 -6.70
C LEU A 35 0.75 -7.77 -7.22
N TYR A 36 2.03 -7.62 -6.87
CA TYR A 36 2.90 -6.58 -7.40
C TYR A 36 4.06 -7.18 -8.18
N TRP A 37 4.36 -6.61 -9.35
CA TRP A 37 5.21 -7.25 -10.35
C TRP A 37 6.71 -7.26 -10.01
N GLY A 38 7.17 -6.44 -9.06
CA GLY A 38 8.57 -6.40 -8.66
C GLY A 38 8.81 -5.59 -7.39
N ALA A 39 9.73 -6.03 -6.54
CA ALA A 39 10.04 -5.37 -5.27
C ALA A 39 11.47 -4.80 -5.22
N ASN A 40 12.37 -5.22 -6.10
CA ASN A 40 13.79 -4.86 -6.11
C ASN A 40 14.33 -4.65 -7.54
N CYS A 41 13.48 -4.25 -8.48
CA CYS A 41 13.81 -4.11 -9.90
C CYS A 41 14.57 -2.81 -10.22
N TYR A 42 15.60 -2.48 -9.45
CA TYR A 42 16.57 -1.42 -9.77
C TYR A 42 17.80 -2.02 -10.46
N ARG A 43 18.60 -1.18 -11.12
CA ARG A 43 19.92 -1.59 -11.59
C ARG A 43 20.87 -1.67 -10.39
N CYS A 44 21.62 -2.77 -10.29
CA CYS A 44 22.64 -2.91 -9.26
C CYS A 44 23.65 -1.75 -9.36
N PRO A 45 24.08 -1.19 -8.22
CA PRO A 45 25.11 -0.17 -8.23
C PRO A 45 26.45 -0.75 -8.66
N ASP A 46 27.13 -0.04 -9.57
CA ASP A 46 28.51 -0.29 -9.99
C ASP A 46 29.26 1.06 -9.99
N PRO A 47 30.24 1.29 -9.10
CA PRO A 47 30.80 0.35 -8.12
C PRO A 47 29.82 0.01 -6.96
N PRO A 48 30.10 -1.07 -6.20
CA PRO A 48 29.35 -1.43 -4.98
C PRO A 48 29.22 -0.24 -4.02
N ALA A 49 28.10 -0.16 -3.29
CA ALA A 49 27.71 0.96 -2.43
C ALA A 49 27.34 2.29 -3.12
N SER A 50 27.23 2.33 -4.46
CA SER A 50 26.62 3.48 -5.15
C SER A 50 25.10 3.53 -4.95
N PRO A 51 24.43 4.69 -5.08
CA PRO A 51 22.98 4.78 -5.04
C PRO A 51 22.30 3.87 -6.08
N VAL A 52 21.16 3.29 -5.70
CA VAL A 52 20.37 2.49 -6.65
C VAL A 52 19.85 3.36 -7.79
N VAL A 53 19.87 2.82 -9.01
CA VAL A 53 19.35 3.51 -10.20
C VAL A 53 18.02 2.88 -10.59
N LEU A 54 16.96 3.70 -10.57
CA LEU A 54 15.62 3.28 -11.02
C LEU A 54 15.63 3.02 -12.52
N ARG A 55 14.80 2.07 -12.98
CA ARG A 55 14.70 1.73 -14.41
C ARG A 55 14.07 2.87 -15.20
N ASP A 56 14.63 3.13 -16.38
CA ASP A 56 14.06 4.09 -17.32
C ASP A 56 12.77 3.54 -17.96
N GLY A 57 11.91 4.45 -18.42
CA GLY A 57 10.65 4.09 -19.08
C GLY A 57 9.54 3.65 -18.10
N LEU A 58 9.78 3.69 -16.80
CA LEU A 58 8.81 3.40 -15.75
C LEU A 58 8.58 4.61 -14.83
N PRO A 59 7.39 4.74 -14.22
CA PRO A 59 7.17 5.71 -13.16
C PRO A 59 8.21 5.53 -12.04
N PRO A 60 8.72 6.61 -11.44
CA PRO A 60 9.71 6.50 -10.37
C PRO A 60 9.23 5.56 -9.25
N GLY A 61 10.06 4.58 -8.90
CA GLY A 61 9.79 3.58 -7.86
C GLY A 61 8.90 2.41 -8.27
N ASP A 62 8.40 2.36 -9.51
CA ASP A 62 7.67 1.20 -10.00
C ASP A 62 8.59 -0.03 -10.13
N GLY A 63 8.20 -1.16 -9.56
CA GLY A 63 9.00 -2.37 -9.43
C GLY A 63 10.00 -2.35 -8.27
N VAL A 64 9.99 -1.32 -7.42
CA VAL A 64 10.94 -1.17 -6.31
C VAL A 64 10.18 -0.84 -5.02
N LEU A 65 10.30 -1.67 -3.99
CA LEU A 65 9.68 -1.52 -2.67
C LEU A 65 10.67 -1.78 -1.52
N VAL A 66 11.78 -2.44 -1.81
CA VAL A 66 12.88 -2.70 -0.88
C VAL A 66 14.19 -2.22 -1.50
N TYR A 67 15.16 -1.91 -0.66
CA TYR A 67 16.45 -1.30 -1.04
C TYR A 67 17.60 -2.08 -0.37
N PRO A 68 18.80 -2.14 -0.97
CA PRO A 68 19.91 -2.88 -0.38
C PRO A 68 20.53 -2.09 0.78
N GLY A 69 20.75 -2.72 1.94
CA GLY A 69 21.14 -1.97 3.15
C GLY A 69 22.54 -1.37 3.12
N ASP A 70 23.49 -2.02 2.45
CA ASP A 70 24.86 -1.57 2.25
C ASP A 70 24.93 -0.18 1.59
N VAL A 71 24.11 0.08 0.57
CA VAL A 71 23.99 1.39 -0.13
C VAL A 71 23.51 2.51 0.81
N TYR A 72 22.80 2.17 1.87
CA TYR A 72 22.23 3.11 2.83
C TYR A 72 22.92 3.03 4.21
N GLY A 73 24.16 2.54 4.28
CA GLY A 73 24.97 2.52 5.49
C GLY A 73 24.53 1.50 6.54
N ARG A 74 23.78 0.47 6.12
CA ARG A 74 23.28 -0.63 6.96
C ARG A 74 23.69 -1.99 6.37
N PRO A 75 25.00 -2.29 6.26
CA PRO A 75 25.50 -3.52 5.62
C PRO A 75 25.05 -4.81 6.32
N GLU A 76 24.65 -4.72 7.59
CA GLU A 76 24.08 -5.84 8.36
C GLU A 76 22.63 -6.16 7.96
N ILE A 77 21.97 -5.29 7.20
CA ILE A 77 20.61 -5.48 6.70
C ILE A 77 20.66 -5.79 5.20
N THR A 78 20.29 -7.02 4.83
CA THR A 78 20.27 -7.42 3.41
C THR A 78 19.32 -6.55 2.58
N MET A 79 18.10 -6.29 3.08
CA MET A 79 17.09 -5.48 2.40
C MET A 79 16.36 -4.56 3.38
N LEU A 80 16.42 -3.26 3.13
CA LEU A 80 15.66 -2.23 3.82
C LEU A 80 14.27 -2.07 3.22
N THR A 81 13.26 -2.06 4.09
CA THR A 81 11.89 -1.79 3.69
C THR A 81 11.69 -0.31 3.37
N SER A 82 10.98 -0.01 2.28
CA SER A 82 10.56 1.35 2.00
C SER A 82 9.32 1.74 2.81
N VAL A 83 9.16 3.04 3.07
CA VAL A 83 7.90 3.60 3.59
C VAL A 83 6.70 3.18 2.74
N ARG A 84 6.89 2.96 1.43
CA ARG A 84 5.81 2.58 0.51
C ARG A 84 5.31 1.16 0.79
N LEU A 85 6.22 0.24 1.06
CA LEU A 85 5.85 -1.12 1.48
C LEU A 85 5.17 -1.09 2.86
N GLU A 86 5.66 -0.31 3.81
CA GLU A 86 4.97 -0.14 5.10
C GLU A 86 3.55 0.41 4.96
N ARG A 87 3.34 1.37 4.04
CA ARG A 87 1.99 1.89 3.74
C ARG A 87 1.13 0.87 2.98
N ALA A 88 1.70 0.06 2.09
CA ALA A 88 0.99 -1.04 1.47
C ALA A 88 0.51 -2.06 2.52
N LEU A 89 1.40 -2.48 3.42
CA LEU A 89 1.09 -3.38 4.53
C LEU A 89 0.02 -2.79 5.45
N ALA A 90 0.07 -1.49 5.75
CA ALA A 90 -0.97 -0.82 6.53
C ALA A 90 -2.35 -0.86 5.84
N GLY A 91 -2.40 -0.84 4.50
CA GLY A 91 -3.64 -1.00 3.75
C GLY A 91 -4.19 -2.43 3.82
N LEU A 92 -3.30 -3.44 3.80
CA LEU A 92 -3.69 -4.84 4.02
C LEU A 92 -4.17 -5.08 5.46
N ALA A 93 -3.55 -4.43 6.44
CA ALA A 93 -4.01 -4.48 7.83
C ALA A 93 -5.42 -3.88 7.98
N ASP A 94 -5.76 -2.82 7.25
CA ASP A 94 -7.14 -2.28 7.24
C ASP A 94 -8.14 -3.28 6.62
N ALA A 95 -7.73 -4.03 5.59
CA ALA A 95 -8.56 -5.09 5.04
C ALA A 95 -8.80 -6.22 6.06
N ALA A 96 -7.81 -6.56 6.90
CA ALA A 96 -7.99 -7.53 7.98
C ALA A 96 -9.02 -7.06 9.03
N TRP A 97 -9.10 -5.75 9.33
CA TRP A 97 -10.18 -5.20 10.16
C TRP A 97 -11.56 -5.40 9.55
N LEU A 98 -11.68 -5.22 8.23
CA LEU A 98 -12.92 -5.44 7.51
C LEU A 98 -13.31 -6.93 7.50
N GLU A 99 -12.36 -7.84 7.37
CA GLU A 99 -12.61 -9.28 7.48
C GLU A 99 -13.10 -9.67 8.88
N ALA A 100 -12.47 -9.14 9.94
CA ALA A 100 -12.91 -9.36 11.30
C ALA A 100 -14.35 -8.85 11.53
N HIS A 101 -14.68 -7.65 11.03
CA HIS A 101 -16.04 -7.13 11.09
C HIS A 101 -17.02 -7.96 10.25
N ALA A 102 -16.63 -8.39 9.05
CA ALA A 102 -17.45 -9.21 8.16
C ALA A 102 -17.77 -10.58 8.77
N ALA A 103 -16.84 -11.17 9.53
CA ALA A 103 -17.05 -12.43 10.22
C ALA A 103 -18.17 -12.36 11.28
N LEU A 104 -18.39 -11.19 11.89
CA LEU A 104 -19.41 -10.97 12.92
C LEU A 104 -20.74 -10.44 12.34
N HIS A 105 -20.66 -9.52 11.37
CA HIS A 105 -21.81 -8.72 10.91
C HIS A 105 -22.16 -8.94 9.44
N GLY A 106 -21.46 -9.84 8.76
CA GLY A 106 -21.63 -10.13 7.35
C GLY A 106 -20.88 -9.17 6.43
N ARG A 107 -20.61 -9.65 5.22
CA ARG A 107 -19.78 -8.95 4.22
C ARG A 107 -20.37 -7.62 3.75
N ASP A 108 -21.70 -7.51 3.71
CA ASP A 108 -22.40 -6.29 3.31
C ASP A 108 -22.24 -5.17 4.34
N SER A 109 -22.23 -5.49 5.64
CA SER A 109 -21.95 -4.51 6.71
C SER A 109 -20.53 -3.96 6.58
N ALA A 110 -19.54 -4.85 6.43
CA ALA A 110 -18.15 -4.44 6.21
C ALA A 110 -17.99 -3.61 4.92
N ARG A 111 -18.75 -3.94 3.86
CA ARG A 111 -18.77 -3.16 2.62
C ARG A 111 -19.30 -1.75 2.87
N GLN A 112 -20.37 -1.58 3.65
CA GLN A 112 -20.85 -0.25 4.03
C GLN A 112 -19.80 0.54 4.82
N MET A 113 -19.03 -0.12 5.70
CA MET A 113 -17.93 0.52 6.42
C MET A 113 -16.84 1.06 5.50
N ILE A 114 -16.31 0.25 4.57
CA ILE A 114 -15.24 0.71 3.70
C ILE A 114 -15.70 1.86 2.81
N HIS A 115 -16.94 1.83 2.29
CA HIS A 115 -17.51 2.89 1.45
C HIS A 115 -17.75 4.18 2.22
N LYS A 116 -18.11 4.09 3.50
CA LYS A 116 -18.32 5.24 4.36
C LYS A 116 -17.00 5.96 4.67
N PHE A 117 -15.96 5.23 5.02
CA PHE A 117 -14.75 5.83 5.58
C PHE A 117 -13.53 5.87 4.65
N LEU A 118 -13.30 4.82 3.85
CA LEU A 118 -11.98 4.58 3.24
C LEU A 118 -11.98 4.66 1.71
N TYR A 119 -12.88 3.94 1.03
CA TYR A 119 -12.78 3.70 -0.40
C TYR A 119 -14.17 3.58 -1.03
N ARG A 120 -14.46 4.48 -1.98
CA ARG A 120 -15.72 4.49 -2.76
C ARG A 120 -15.49 4.13 -4.22
N ALA A 121 -14.37 4.56 -4.79
CA ALA A 121 -14.01 4.34 -6.20
C ALA A 121 -12.50 4.50 -6.42
N PRO A 122 -11.95 4.08 -7.57
CA PRO A 122 -10.53 4.19 -7.88
C PRO A 122 -9.94 5.60 -7.80
N ASN A 123 -10.75 6.65 -7.87
CA ASN A 123 -10.35 8.05 -7.70
C ASN A 123 -10.97 8.71 -6.45
N ALA A 124 -11.74 7.97 -5.65
CA ALA A 124 -12.46 8.45 -4.49
C ALA A 124 -12.17 7.56 -3.27
N TYR A 125 -11.12 7.94 -2.53
CA TYR A 125 -10.66 7.26 -1.33
C TYR A 125 -10.14 8.27 -0.30
N ALA A 126 -9.99 7.85 0.96
CA ALA A 126 -9.58 8.70 2.07
C ALA A 126 -8.25 9.41 1.78
N LYS A 127 -8.22 10.72 2.05
CA LYS A 127 -7.05 11.59 1.85
C LYS A 127 -6.47 12.15 3.16
N ALA A 128 -7.07 11.81 4.30
CA ALA A 128 -6.60 12.19 5.63
C ALA A 128 -6.61 10.98 6.59
N CYS A 129 -5.60 10.90 7.47
CA CYS A 129 -5.46 9.78 8.41
C CYS A 129 -6.64 9.68 9.38
N VAL A 130 -7.26 10.79 9.74
CA VAL A 130 -8.45 10.83 10.62
C VAL A 130 -9.60 9.95 10.13
N ALA A 131 -9.72 9.74 8.81
CA ALA A 131 -10.74 8.85 8.26
C ALA A 131 -10.42 7.37 8.51
N VAL A 132 -9.13 7.02 8.56
CA VAL A 132 -8.66 5.68 8.91
C VAL A 132 -8.84 5.42 10.41
N ASP A 133 -8.54 6.41 11.24
CA ASP A 133 -8.71 6.28 12.69
C ASP A 133 -10.20 6.12 13.02
N ALA A 134 -11.07 6.95 12.45
CA ALA A 134 -12.52 6.81 12.58
C ALA A 134 -13.06 5.47 12.04
N PHE A 135 -12.48 4.95 10.96
CA PHE A 135 -12.80 3.62 10.46
C PHE A 135 -12.47 2.53 11.48
N ARG A 136 -11.27 2.59 12.07
CA ARG A 136 -10.82 1.60 13.06
C ARG A 136 -11.63 1.67 14.33
N ASP A 137 -11.92 2.86 14.83
CA ASP A 137 -12.80 3.07 15.99
C ASP A 137 -14.19 2.48 15.74
N ALA A 138 -14.74 2.70 14.54
CA ALA A 138 -16.02 2.12 14.15
C ALA A 138 -15.95 0.59 14.09
N CYS A 139 -14.87 0.00 13.57
CA CYS A 139 -14.71 -1.46 13.54
C CYS A 139 -14.63 -1.99 14.97
N TRP A 140 -13.76 -1.38 15.79
CA TRP A 140 -13.52 -1.77 17.17
C TRP A 140 -14.79 -1.71 18.03
N SER A 141 -15.63 -0.70 17.84
CA SER A 141 -16.92 -0.60 18.57
C SER A 141 -17.93 -1.70 18.27
N THR A 142 -17.64 -2.54 17.27
CA THR A 142 -18.51 -3.62 16.80
C THR A 142 -17.87 -5.01 16.94
N LEU A 143 -16.61 -5.09 17.35
CA LEU A 143 -15.94 -6.37 17.71
C LEU A 143 -16.24 -6.72 19.17
#